data_AF-A0A518B2T3-F1
#
_entry.id   AF-A0A518B2T3-F1
#
_cell.length_a   1.000
_cell.length_b   1.000
_cell.length_c   1.000
_cell.angle_alpha   90.00
_cell.angle_beta   90.00
_cell.angle_gamma   90.00
#
_symmetry.space_group_name_H-M   'P 1'
#
loop_
_entity.id
_entity.type
_entity.pdbx_description
1 polymer ?
#
loop_
_entity_poly.entity_id
_entity_poly.type
_entity_poly.pdbx_seq_one_letter_code
_entity_poly.pdbx_strand_id
1 'polypeptide(L)'
;MSSLAVTLGGLDSGANVITGPCAETVLLDGLFASVETDIVSGATLEGVVAEGSVTVLFGGLPATYVGSLVSGVSVETGVAMETAIVGPGVATVIIPM
;
A
#
# COMPACT_ATOMS: atom_id res chain seq x y z
N MET A 1 13.57 10.35 -2.26
CA MET A 1 12.63 11.38 -2.80
C MET A 1 11.39 11.36 -1.91
N SER A 2 10.27 12.02 -2.22
CA SER A 2 9.06 11.92 -1.38
C SER A 2 7.80 11.73 -2.22
N SER A 3 6.83 10.99 -1.69
CA SER A 3 5.56 10.66 -2.38
C SER A 3 4.37 10.83 -1.44
N LEU A 4 3.17 10.73 -1.98
CA LEU A 4 1.92 10.85 -1.21
C LEU A 4 1.68 9.58 -0.40
N ALA A 5 1.21 9.74 0.84
CA ALA A 5 0.77 8.63 1.68
C ALA A 5 -0.44 7.90 1.06
N VAL A 6 -0.59 6.62 1.34
CA VAL A 6 -1.70 5.80 0.82
C VAL A 6 -2.61 5.34 1.96
N THR A 7 -3.89 5.16 1.67
CA THR A 7 -4.90 4.68 2.61
C THR A 7 -5.43 3.31 2.22
N LEU A 8 -6.20 2.71 3.13
CA LEU A 8 -7.12 1.62 2.81
C LEU A 8 -7.93 1.96 1.54
N GLY A 9 -8.07 0.98 0.65
CA GLY A 9 -8.71 1.19 -0.65
C GLY A 9 -7.79 1.73 -1.74
N GLY A 10 -6.51 1.98 -1.44
CA GLY A 10 -5.48 2.25 -2.44
C GLY A 10 -5.34 1.12 -3.47
N LEU A 11 -4.87 1.45 -4.66
CA LEU A 11 -4.72 0.55 -5.79
C LEU A 11 -3.26 0.41 -6.21
N ASP A 12 -2.89 -0.80 -6.59
CA ASP A 12 -1.67 -1.06 -7.35
C ASP A 12 -1.87 -0.86 -8.86
N SER A 13 -0.79 -1.00 -9.63
CA SER A 13 -0.82 -0.89 -11.09
C SER A 13 -1.72 -1.94 -11.78
N GLY A 14 -2.09 -3.02 -11.09
CA GLY A 14 -3.02 -4.05 -11.55
C GLY A 14 -4.47 -3.81 -11.13
N ALA A 15 -4.77 -2.65 -10.54
CA ALA A 15 -6.07 -2.32 -9.93
C ALA A 15 -6.49 -3.28 -8.79
N ASN A 16 -5.52 -3.89 -8.11
CA ASN A 16 -5.75 -4.66 -6.91
C ASN A 16 -5.83 -3.72 -5.70
N VAL A 17 -6.73 -4.02 -4.78
CA VAL A 17 -7.11 -3.13 -3.69
C VAL A 17 -6.34 -3.48 -2.43
N ILE A 18 -5.82 -2.48 -1.73
CA ILE A 18 -5.31 -2.60 -0.36
C ILE A 18 -6.48 -2.79 0.59
N THR A 19 -6.54 -3.94 1.28
CA THR A 19 -7.66 -4.35 2.13
C THR A 19 -7.37 -4.35 3.63
N GLY A 20 -6.14 -4.04 4.04
CA GLY A 20 -5.76 -3.92 5.46
C GLY A 20 -4.82 -5.02 5.96
N PRO A 21 -4.47 -5.05 7.25
CA PRO A 21 -5.20 -4.46 8.39
C PRO A 21 -5.09 -2.94 8.56
N CYS A 22 -4.15 -2.29 7.87
CA CYS A 22 -3.83 -0.87 7.98
C CYS A 22 -3.44 -0.44 9.42
N ALA A 23 -3.05 0.82 9.59
CA ALA A 23 -2.88 1.42 10.91
C ALA A 23 -4.24 1.88 11.45
N GLU A 24 -4.89 1.05 12.28
CA GLU A 24 -6.24 1.27 12.83
C GLU A 24 -6.42 2.58 13.64
N THR A 25 -5.33 3.24 14.05
CA THR A 25 -5.38 4.49 14.83
C THR A 25 -4.99 5.74 14.03
N VAL A 26 -4.52 5.58 12.79
CA VAL A 26 -4.07 6.68 11.95
C VAL A 26 -5.03 6.84 10.78
N LEU A 27 -5.73 7.97 10.76
CA LEU A 27 -6.66 8.31 9.67
C LEU A 27 -6.05 9.37 8.77
N LEU A 28 -6.07 9.14 7.47
CA LEU A 28 -5.74 10.11 6.42
C LEU A 28 -7.00 10.31 5.57
N ASP A 29 -7.48 11.55 5.49
CA ASP A 29 -8.74 11.90 4.83
C ASP A 29 -9.95 11.02 5.24
N GLY A 30 -9.96 10.56 6.50
CA GLY A 30 -11.05 9.75 7.06
C GLY A 30 -10.96 8.24 6.80
N LEU A 31 -9.89 7.77 6.14
CA LEU A 31 -9.61 6.36 5.91
C LEU A 31 -8.36 5.91 6.68
N PHE A 32 -8.29 4.64 7.07
CA PHE A 32 -7.12 4.10 7.76
C PHE A 32 -5.87 4.19 6.87
N ALA A 33 -4.76 4.62 7.46
CA ALA A 33 -3.48 4.76 6.76
C ALA A 33 -2.92 3.37 6.43
N SER A 34 -2.44 3.19 5.20
CA SER A 34 -1.84 1.93 4.79
C SER A 34 -0.39 1.80 5.30
N VAL A 35 0.01 0.57 5.58
CA VAL A 35 1.31 0.19 6.12
C VAL A 35 1.88 -1.01 5.36
N GLU A 36 3.19 -1.20 5.47
CA GLU A 36 3.84 -2.42 5.03
C GLU A 36 3.14 -3.63 5.65
N THR A 37 3.08 -4.74 4.89
CA THR A 37 2.34 -5.97 5.20
C THR A 37 0.82 -5.89 5.04
N ASP A 38 0.26 -4.76 4.61
CA ASP A 38 -1.14 -4.70 4.22
C ASP A 38 -1.42 -5.67 3.08
N ILE A 39 -2.53 -6.40 3.21
CA ILE A 39 -3.03 -7.33 2.20
C ILE A 39 -3.49 -6.52 0.99
N VAL A 40 -3.08 -7.00 -0.18
CA VAL A 40 -3.55 -6.53 -1.48
C VAL A 40 -4.28 -7.66 -2.17
N SER A 41 -5.52 -7.41 -2.57
CA SER A 41 -6.37 -8.40 -3.22
C SER A 41 -7.07 -7.79 -4.43
N GLY A 42 -7.04 -8.51 -5.53
CA GLY A 42 -7.75 -8.15 -6.75
C GLY A 42 -7.67 -9.25 -7.79
N ALA A 43 -8.20 -8.97 -8.98
CA ALA A 43 -8.31 -9.98 -10.03
C ALA A 43 -6.96 -10.35 -10.68
N THR A 44 -5.92 -9.54 -10.49
CA THR A 44 -4.62 -9.75 -11.15
C THR A 44 -3.57 -10.29 -10.19
N LEU A 45 -3.58 -9.87 -8.93
CA LEU A 45 -2.62 -10.27 -7.91
C LEU A 45 -3.30 -10.42 -6.54
N GLU A 46 -2.90 -11.46 -5.81
CA GLU A 46 -3.10 -11.58 -4.36
C GLU A 46 -1.74 -11.55 -3.67
N GLY A 47 -1.58 -10.67 -2.68
CA GLY A 47 -0.29 -10.43 -2.06
C GLY A 47 -0.34 -9.45 -0.90
N VAL A 48 0.80 -8.83 -0.64
CA VAL A 48 0.99 -7.86 0.44
C VAL A 48 1.84 -6.68 -0.03
N VAL A 49 1.65 -5.52 0.60
CA VAL A 49 2.57 -4.39 0.44
C VAL A 49 3.93 -4.77 1.04
N ALA A 50 4.95 -4.83 0.20
CA ALA A 50 6.28 -5.33 0.52
C ALA A 50 7.29 -4.22 0.88
N GLU A 51 6.93 -2.95 0.63
CA GLU A 51 7.80 -1.82 0.88
C GLU A 51 7.04 -0.63 1.49
N GLY A 52 7.49 -0.17 2.65
CA GLY A 52 7.07 1.08 3.28
C GLY A 52 8.24 2.06 3.47
N SER A 53 7.97 3.18 4.13
CA SER A 53 8.98 4.19 4.45
C SER A 53 9.97 3.72 5.51
N VAL A 54 11.25 4.03 5.31
CA VAL A 54 12.31 3.76 6.29
C VAL A 54 12.32 4.70 7.50
N THR A 55 11.56 5.80 7.47
CA THR A 55 11.59 6.82 8.54
C THR A 55 10.22 7.21 9.09
N VAL A 56 9.14 6.99 8.34
CA VAL A 56 7.77 7.30 8.78
C VAL A 56 7.05 6.02 9.12
N LEU A 57 6.55 5.94 10.36
CA LEU A 57 5.77 4.80 10.85
C LEU A 57 4.34 5.23 11.17
N PHE A 58 3.36 4.47 10.72
CA PHE A 58 1.96 4.57 11.18
C PHE A 58 1.63 3.37 12.05
N GLY A 59 1.11 3.61 13.25
CA GLY A 59 0.84 2.52 14.20
C GLY A 59 2.06 1.67 14.59
N GLY A 60 3.28 2.18 14.38
CA GLY A 60 4.53 1.46 14.61
C GLY A 60 5.03 0.62 13.42
N LEU A 61 4.32 0.63 12.29
CA LEU A 61 4.71 -0.07 11.07
C LEU A 61 5.11 0.92 9.96
N PRO A 62 6.04 0.55 9.06
CA PRO A 62 6.45 1.39 7.93
C PRO A 62 5.26 1.87 7.10
N ALA A 63 5.15 3.19 6.94
CA ALA A 63 4.04 3.81 6.24
C ALA A 63 4.17 3.66 4.71
N THR A 64 3.08 3.35 4.01
CA THR A 64 3.10 3.15 2.56
C THR A 64 2.85 4.45 1.80
N TYR A 65 3.36 4.50 0.59
CA TYR A 65 3.32 5.67 -0.27
C TYR A 65 3.09 5.28 -1.73
N VAL A 66 2.70 6.24 -2.57
CA VAL A 66 2.56 5.98 -4.01
C VAL A 66 3.94 5.64 -4.58
N GLY A 67 4.07 4.43 -5.14
CA GLY A 67 5.34 3.83 -5.57
C GLY A 67 5.80 2.65 -4.71
N SER A 68 5.25 2.46 -3.50
CA SER A 68 5.52 1.28 -2.66
C SER A 68 5.25 -0.01 -3.42
N LEU A 69 6.17 -0.97 -3.30
CA LEU A 69 6.07 -2.27 -3.95
C LEU A 69 5.04 -3.18 -3.28
N VAL A 70 4.36 -3.98 -4.09
CA VAL A 70 3.43 -5.01 -3.70
C VAL A 70 3.96 -6.33 -4.24
N SER A 71 4.15 -7.31 -3.37
CA SER A 71 4.63 -8.63 -3.74
C SER A 71 3.53 -9.67 -3.52
N GLY A 72 3.37 -10.56 -4.48
CA GLY A 72 2.34 -11.58 -4.41
C GLY A 72 2.43 -12.60 -5.53
N VAL A 73 1.30 -13.23 -5.81
CA VAL A 73 1.13 -14.19 -6.90
C VAL A 73 0.04 -13.73 -7.85
N SER A 74 0.27 -13.96 -9.14
CA SER A 74 -0.76 -13.78 -10.16
C SER A 74 -1.91 -14.74 -9.90
N VAL A 75 -3.14 -14.22 -9.85
CA VAL A 75 -4.35 -15.03 -9.62
C VAL A 75 -4.59 -16.01 -10.78
N GLU A 76 -4.26 -15.61 -12.00
CA GLU A 76 -4.45 -16.45 -13.20
C GLU A 76 -3.43 -17.60 -13.30
N THR A 77 -2.17 -17.32 -13.00
CA THR A 77 -1.07 -18.25 -13.30
C THR A 77 -0.41 -18.86 -12.06
N GLY A 78 -0.65 -18.30 -10.88
CA GLY A 78 0.04 -18.68 -9.64
C GLY A 78 1.53 -18.31 -9.60
N VAL A 79 2.03 -17.60 -10.61
CA VAL A 79 3.45 -17.19 -10.69
C VAL A 79 3.68 -15.95 -9.83
N ALA A 80 4.82 -15.89 -9.15
CA ALA A 80 5.23 -14.73 -8.38
C ALA A 80 5.28 -13.47 -9.25
N MET A 81 4.71 -12.39 -8.74
CA MET A 81 4.60 -11.11 -9.43
C MET A 81 4.83 -9.96 -8.45
N GLU A 82 5.33 -8.84 -8.97
CA GLU A 82 5.49 -7.60 -8.24
C GLU A 82 4.79 -6.48 -9.00
N THR A 83 4.10 -5.62 -8.26
CA THR A 83 3.44 -4.41 -8.75
C THR A 83 3.81 -3.23 -7.86
N ALA A 84 3.41 -2.02 -8.23
CA ALA A 84 3.61 -0.83 -7.41
C ALA A 84 2.29 -0.13 -7.14
N ILE A 85 2.15 0.47 -5.97
CA ILE A 85 1.00 1.29 -5.60
C ILE A 85 0.95 2.55 -6.47
N VAL A 86 -0.17 2.78 -7.15
CA VAL A 86 -0.36 3.94 -8.05
C VAL A 86 -1.33 4.98 -7.49
N GLY A 87 -2.07 4.66 -6.42
CA GLY A 87 -2.91 5.60 -5.69
C GLY A 87 -4.35 5.09 -5.49
N PRO A 88 -5.27 5.94 -5.02
CA PRO A 88 -5.08 7.36 -4.74
C PRO A 88 -4.13 7.59 -3.54
N GLY A 89 -3.28 8.61 -3.67
CA GLY A 89 -2.47 9.13 -2.57
C GLY A 89 -3.15 10.33 -1.90
N VAL A 90 -2.91 10.52 -0.61
CA VAL A 90 -3.44 11.63 0.18
C VAL A 90 -2.46 12.80 0.18
N ALA A 91 -2.86 13.94 -0.36
CA ALA A 91 -2.01 15.12 -0.51
C ALA A 91 -1.60 15.76 0.83
N THR A 92 -2.37 15.52 1.89
CA THR A 92 -2.14 16.07 3.23
C THR A 92 -0.88 15.50 3.90
N VAL A 93 -0.42 14.31 3.48
CA VAL A 93 0.74 13.65 4.09
C VAL A 93 1.74 13.20 3.02
N ILE A 94 2.95 13.74 3.12
CA ILE A 94 4.07 13.43 2.24
C ILE A 94 5.04 12.52 3.00
N ILE A 95 5.38 11.39 2.39
CA ILE A 95 6.24 10.35 2.96
C ILE A 95 7.55 10.28 2.19
N PRO A 96 8.71 10.31 2.87
CA PRO A 96 10.00 10.04 2.25
C PRO A 96 10.14 8.55 1.89
N MET A 97 10.60 8.33 0.66
CA MET A 97 11.00 7.03 0.10
C MET A 97 12.51 6.85 0.21
#